data_AF-W4VCG8-F1
#
_entry.id   AF-W4VCG8-F1
#
_cell.length_a   1.000
_cell.length_b   1.000
_cell.length_c   1.000
_cell.angle_alpha   90.00
_cell.angle_beta   90.00
_cell.angle_gamma   90.00
#
_symmetry.space_group_name_H-M   'P 1'
#
loop_
_entity.id
_entity.type
_entity.pdbx_description
1 polymer ?
#
loop_
_entity_poly.entity_id
_entity_poly.type
_entity_poly.pdbx_seq_one_letter_code
_entity_poly.pdbx_strand_id
1 'polypeptide(L)' 'MSNWLITACEDWLEPIYEEMKKRLCEHEVLHADETVVQVLKESGKSAQSKSYMWLFRTSGEAKHQISTTKIF' A
#
# COMPACT_ATOMS: atom_id res chain seq x y z
N MET A 1 -18.86 -11.56 -4.78
CA MET A 1 -18.56 -11.96 -6.16
C MET A 1 -17.28 -11.27 -6.58
N SER A 2 -16.12 -11.91 -6.38
CA SER A 2 -14.79 -11.47 -6.89
C SER A 2 -13.61 -12.22 -6.22
N ASN A 3 -13.80 -13.41 -5.65
CA ASN A 3 -12.70 -14.11 -4.97
C ASN A 3 -11.53 -14.40 -5.92
N TRP A 4 -11.85 -14.74 -7.18
CA TRP A 4 -10.86 -14.92 -8.24
C TRP A 4 -10.03 -13.66 -8.52
N LEU A 5 -10.62 -12.47 -8.38
CA LEU A 5 -9.93 -11.20 -8.59
C LEU A 5 -9.00 -10.91 -7.42
N ILE A 6 -9.45 -11.18 -6.19
CA ILE A 6 -8.62 -11.06 -4.99
C ILE A 6 -7.42 -11.98 -5.10
N THR A 7 -7.63 -13.27 -5.38
CA THR A 7 -6.55 -14.24 -5.57
C THR A 7 -5.62 -13.86 -6.72
N ALA A 8 -6.14 -13.39 -7.86
CA ALA A 8 -5.29 -12.93 -8.95
C ALA A 8 -4.44 -11.70 -8.57
N CYS A 9 -4.99 -10.78 -7.78
CA CYS A 9 -4.23 -9.65 -7.27
C CYS A 9 -3.14 -10.12 -6.28
N GLU A 10 -3.45 -11.02 -5.36
CA GLU A 10 -2.49 -11.60 -4.41
C GLU A 10 -1.36 -12.34 -5.16
N ASP A 11 -1.69 -13.24 -6.09
CA ASP A 11 -0.69 -14.06 -6.77
C ASP A 11 0.22 -13.25 -7.71
N TRP A 12 -0.34 -12.26 -8.42
CA TRP A 12 0.38 -11.59 -9.51
C TRP A 12 0.84 -10.17 -9.18
N LEU A 13 0.12 -9.44 -8.34
CA LEU A 13 0.47 -8.05 -7.99
C LEU A 13 1.31 -7.97 -6.72
N GLU A 14 1.22 -8.94 -5.80
CA GLU A 14 2.02 -8.91 -4.57
C GLU A 14 3.54 -8.97 -4.83
N PRO A 15 4.07 -9.80 -5.76
CA PRO A 15 5.48 -9.77 -6.10
C PRO A 15 5.95 -8.41 -6.66
N ILE A 16 5.08 -7.75 -7.44
CA ILE A 16 5.36 -6.42 -8.00
C ILE A 16 5.39 -5.39 -6.87
N TYR A 17 4.43 -5.45 -5.96
CA TYR A 17 4.36 -4.58 -4.79
C TYR A 17 5.60 -4.72 -3.90
N GLU A 18 6.03 -5.94 -3.59
CA GLU A 18 7.21 -6.17 -2.76
C GLU A 18 8.50 -5.67 -3.42
N GLU A 19 8.65 -5.82 -4.74
CA GLU A 19 9.78 -5.24 -5.47
C GLU A 19 9.74 -3.71 -5.48
N MET A 20 8.56 -3.10 -5.67
CA MET A 20 8.40 -1.64 -5.58
C MET A 20 8.76 -1.12 -4.19
N LYS A 21 8.28 -1.79 -3.14
CA LYS A 21 8.58 -1.47 -1.75
C LYS A 21 10.06 -1.62 -1.43
N LYS A 22 10.72 -2.66 -1.92
CA LYS A 22 12.17 -2.85 -1.77
C LYS A 22 12.94 -1.68 -2.37
N ARG A 23 12.64 -1.32 -3.62
CA ARG A 23 13.27 -0.16 -4.29
C ARG A 23 12.98 1.14 -3.57
N LEU A 24 11.77 1.31 -3.06
CA LEU A 24 11.41 2.48 -2.29
C LEU A 24 12.30 2.61 -1.04
N CYS A 25 12.54 1.52 -0.31
CA CYS A 25 13.42 1.48 0.85
C CYS A 25 14.92 1.70 0.52
N GLU A 26 15.34 1.60 -0.75
CA GLU A 26 16.71 1.91 -1.18
C GLU A 26 16.95 3.43 -1.29
N HIS A 27 15.89 4.25 -1.32
CA HIS A 27 16.01 5.70 -1.33
C HIS A 27 16.34 6.25 0.07
N GLU A 28 17.27 7.20 0.12
CA GLU A 28 17.71 7.84 1.37
C GLU A 28 16.62 8.69 2.05
N VAL A 29 15.73 9.29 1.25
CA VAL A 29 14.63 10.14 1.73
C VAL A 29 13.34 9.71 1.07
N LEU A 30 12.30 9.53 1.89
CA LEU A 30 10.95 9.19 1.46
C LEU A 30 9.94 10.18 2.00
N HIS A 31 8.93 10.47 1.19
CA HIS A 31 7.78 11.26 1.62
C HIS A 31 6.67 10.29 2.02
N ALA A 32 6.11 10.50 3.20
CA ALA A 32 5.03 9.69 3.74
C ALA A 32 3.85 10.58 4.14
N ASP A 33 2.63 10.12 3.86
CA ASP A 33 1.39 10.77 4.28
C ASP A 33 0.44 9.73 4.89
N GLU A 34 -0.25 10.10 5.96
CA GLU A 34 -1.21 9.25 6.66
C GLU A 34 -2.64 9.71 6.36
N THR A 35 -3.48 8.76 5.93
CA THR A 35 -4.91 8.97 5.72
C THR A 35 -5.71 8.01 6.59
N VAL A 36 -6.64 8.54 7.38
CA VAL A 36 -7.58 7.72 8.16
C VAL A 36 -8.65 7.15 7.22
N VAL A 37 -8.81 5.84 7.23
CA VAL A 37 -9.78 5.11 6.41
C VAL A 37 -10.65 4.21 7.28
N GLN A 38 -11.80 3.80 6.73
CA GLN A 38 -12.70 2.84 7.37
C GLN A 38 -12.80 1.61 6.47
N VAL A 39 -12.36 0.46 6.99
CA VAL A 39 -12.38 -0.80 6.25
C VAL A 39 -13.60 -1.61 6.67
N LEU A 40 -14.55 -1.78 5.74
CA LEU A 40 -15.84 -2.41 6.03
C LEU A 40 -15.74 -3.88 6.43
N LYS A 41 -14.68 -4.58 6.00
CA LYS A 41 -14.48 -6.03 6.18
C LYS A 41 -13.04 -6.34 6.61
N GLU A 42 -12.57 -5.68 7.66
CA GLU A 42 -11.27 -5.98 8.24
C GLU A 42 -11.38 -7.12 9.27
N SER A 43 -10.53 -8.13 9.14
CA SER A 43 -10.54 -9.25 10.08
C SER A 43 -10.17 -8.77 11.48
N GLY A 44 -11.03 -9.02 12.47
CA GLY A 44 -10.77 -8.65 13.87
C GLY A 44 -11.06 -7.19 14.23
N LYS A 45 -11.55 -6.35 13.30
CA LYS A 45 -12.01 -4.97 13.59
C LYS A 45 -13.49 -4.79 13.21
N SER A 46 -14.18 -3.89 13.89
CA SER A 46 -15.55 -3.54 13.54
C SER A 46 -15.57 -2.67 12.29
N ALA A 47 -16.65 -2.70 11.51
CA ALA A 47 -16.76 -1.87 10.32
C ALA A 47 -16.69 -0.36 10.62
N GLN A 48 -16.95 0.09 11.85
CA GLN A 48 -16.85 1.50 12.28
C GLN A 48 -15.48 1.87 12.88
N SER A 49 -14.57 0.89 12.96
CA SER A 49 -13.23 1.11 13.48
C SER A 49 -12.41 1.97 12.51
N LYS A 50 -11.54 2.80 13.07
CA LYS A 50 -10.55 3.57 12.30
C LYS A 50 -9.37 2.68 11.96
N SER A 51 -8.95 2.73 10.70
CA SER A 51 -7.72 2.13 10.19
C SER A 51 -6.90 3.22 9.51
N TYR A 52 -5.59 3.00 9.36
CA TYR A 52 -4.67 4.03 8.91
C TYR A 52 -4.00 3.56 7.62
N MET A 53 -4.15 4.34 6.55
CA MET A 53 -3.46 4.09 5.31
C MET A 53 -2.26 5.03 5.19
N TRP A 54 -1.09 4.48 4.99
CA TRP A 54 0.13 5.21 4.73
C TRP A 54 0.47 5.16 3.24
N LEU A 55 0.69 6.33 2.64
CA LEU A 55 1.22 6.50 1.29
C LEU A 55 2.71 6.82 1.40
N PHE A 56 3.54 6.04 0.74
CA PHE A 56 4.97 6.32 0.60
C PHE A 56 5.30 6.62 -0.86
N ARG A 57 6.13 7.63 -1.10
CA ARG A 57 6.59 7.97 -2.44
C ARG A 57 8.00 8.53 -2.46
N THR A 58 8.64 8.39 -3.61
CA THR A 58 9.88 9.12 -3.92
C THR A 58 9.60 10.59 -4.24
N SER A 59 10.65 11.41 -4.17
CA SER A 59 10.60 12.82 -4.56
C SER A 59 10.20 13.00 -6.02
N GLY A 60 9.61 14.14 -6.38
CA GLY A 60 9.26 14.49 -7.76
C GLY A 60 10.45 14.50 -8.71
N GLU A 61 11.65 14.76 -8.19
CA GLU A 61 12.91 14.78 -8.95
C GLU A 61 13.56 13.40 -9.09
N ALA A 62 12.98 12.34 -8.52
CA ALA A 62 13.50 10.99 -8.68
C ALA A 62 13.39 10.56 -10.15
N LYS A 63 14.50 10.07 -10.72
CA LYS A 63 14.56 9.57 -12.11
C LYS A 63 13.50 8.50 -12.38
N HIS A 64 13.18 7.68 -11.38
CA HIS A 64 12.09 6.72 -11.41
C HIS A 64 11.17 6.99 -10.21
N GLN A 65 9.98 7.50 -10.50
CA GLN A 65 9.00 7.79 -9.46
C GLN A 65 8.31 6.49 -9.05
N ILE A 66 8.31 6.21 -7.74
CA ILE A 66 7.67 5.02 -7.16
C ILE A 66 6.76 5.51 -6.05
N SER A 67 5.55 4.98 -6.01
CA SER A 67 4.57 5.24 -4.96
C SER A 67 3.92 3.93 -4.54
N THR A 68 3.83 3.69 -3.24
CA THR A 68 3.15 2.51 -2.66
C THR A 68 2.29 2.93 -1.49
N THR A 69 1.23 2.17 -1.21
CA THR A 69 0.38 2.37 -0.04
C THR A 69 0.35 1.13 0.83
N LYS A 70 0.07 1.30 2.12
CA LYS A 70 -0.19 0.21 3.05
C LYS A 70 -1.21 0.61 4.11
N ILE A 71 -2.17 -0.28 4.40
CA ILE A 71 -3.18 -0.11 5.45
C ILE A 71 -2.74 -0.85 6.72
N PHE A 72 -2.94 -0.22 7.88
CA PHE A 72 -2.65 -0.71 9.23
C PHE A 72 -3.89 -0.60 10.15
#